data_AF-A0A146KPT9-F1
#
_entry.id   AF-A0A146KPT9-F1
#
_cell.length_a   1.000
_cell.length_b   1.000
_cell.length_c   1.000
_cell.angle_alpha   90.00
_cell.angle_beta   90.00
_cell.angle_gamma   90.00
#
_symmetry.space_group_name_H-M   'P 1'
#
loop_
_entity.id
_entity.type
_entity.pdbx_description
1 polymer ?
#
loop_
_entity_poly.entity_id
_entity_poly.type
_entity_poly.pdbx_seq_one_letter_code
_entity_poly.pdbx_strand_id
1 'polypeptide(L)'
;MTVEPDDDEYPMGLPHLRRGVAVIFNNDRFNSEPERNGSAADVRALERSLSSLGFEVDVHPNLTRSEIADELDKLVNADLDDCECFCLAVLTHGEAPELLHAYDGVYRQSELWTPFTG
;
A
#
# COMPACT_ATOMS: atom_id res chain seq x y z
N MET A 1 -24.46 12.17 -6.80
CA MET A 1 -24.89 11.20 -5.78
C MET A 1 -25.03 11.97 -4.49
N THR A 2 -26.17 11.89 -3.80
CA THR A 2 -26.31 12.41 -2.43
C THR A 2 -25.86 11.32 -1.48
N VAL A 3 -25.04 11.66 -0.48
CA VAL A 3 -24.49 10.71 0.50
C VAL A 3 -25.30 10.86 1.77
N GLU A 4 -25.93 9.79 2.23
CA GLU A 4 -26.61 9.74 3.52
C GLU A 4 -25.73 8.99 4.55
N PRO A 5 -25.79 9.34 5.85
CA PRO A 5 -24.96 8.70 6.88
C PRO A 5 -25.16 7.18 7.02
N ASP A 6 -26.31 6.67 6.61
CA ASP A 6 -26.71 5.26 6.72
C ASP A 6 -26.62 4.51 5.37
N ASP A 7 -25.91 5.06 4.38
CA ASP A 7 -25.69 4.37 3.10
C ASP A 7 -24.80 3.13 3.28
N ASP A 8 -25.18 2.02 2.63
CA ASP A 8 -24.43 0.76 2.66
C ASP A 8 -23.13 0.79 1.81
N GLU A 9 -22.96 1.83 0.99
CA GLU A 9 -21.85 1.99 0.05
C GLU A 9 -21.05 3.26 0.34
N TYR A 10 -19.73 3.16 0.27
CA TYR A 10 -18.89 4.36 0.29
C TYR A 10 -19.15 5.20 -0.97
N PRO A 11 -19.26 6.54 -0.84
CA PRO A 11 -19.45 7.40 -2.00
C PRO A 11 -18.17 7.47 -2.84
N MET A 12 -18.24 6.96 -4.07
CA MET A 12 -17.11 6.88 -4.99
C MET A 12 -17.46 7.52 -6.35
N GLY A 13 -16.48 8.11 -7.04
CA GLY A 13 -16.68 8.84 -8.30
C GLY A 13 -17.27 10.25 -8.14
N LEU A 14 -17.02 10.93 -7.02
CA LEU A 14 -17.49 12.28 -6.75
C LEU A 14 -16.75 13.33 -7.61
N PRO A 15 -17.45 14.39 -8.08
CA PRO A 15 -16.82 15.46 -8.85
C PRO A 15 -15.72 16.16 -8.04
N HIS A 16 -14.61 16.50 -8.70
CA HIS A 16 -13.47 17.20 -8.10
C HIS A 16 -12.67 16.42 -7.05
N LEU A 17 -13.01 15.16 -6.76
CA LEU A 17 -12.19 14.25 -5.98
C LEU A 17 -11.43 13.28 -6.91
N ARG A 18 -10.23 12.90 -6.48
CA ARG A 18 -9.44 11.83 -7.10
C ARG A 18 -9.79 10.51 -6.45
N ARG A 19 -9.64 9.39 -7.18
CA ARG A 19 -9.82 8.05 -6.62
C ARG A 19 -8.97 7.86 -5.37
N GLY A 20 -7.70 8.27 -5.45
CA GLY A 20 -6.73 8.06 -4.40
C GLY A 20 -5.35 7.68 -4.89
N VAL A 21 -4.45 7.47 -3.93
CA VAL A 21 -3.11 6.93 -4.16
C VAL A 21 -3.12 5.43 -3.84
N ALA A 22 -2.42 4.65 -4.66
CA ALA A 22 -2.14 3.25 -4.40
C ALA A 22 -0.63 3.01 -4.30
N VAL A 23 -0.17 2.63 -3.12
CA VAL A 23 1.25 2.38 -2.85
C VAL A 23 1.53 0.88 -2.89
N ILE A 24 2.58 0.48 -3.60
CA ILE A 24 3.01 -0.91 -3.72
C ILE A 24 4.40 -1.06 -3.10
N PHE A 25 4.50 -1.74 -1.97
CA PHE A 25 5.76 -2.19 -1.41
C PHE A 25 6.09 -3.57 -1.99
N ASN A 26 7.14 -3.66 -2.80
CA ASN A 26 7.57 -4.92 -3.41
C ASN A 26 8.98 -5.29 -2.95
N ASN A 27 9.08 -6.21 -1.99
CA ASN A 27 10.34 -6.81 -1.60
C ASN A 27 10.50 -8.14 -2.33
N ASP A 28 11.41 -8.18 -3.29
CA ASP A 28 11.79 -9.37 -4.06
C ASP A 28 13.23 -9.80 -3.84
N ARG A 29 14.03 -8.98 -3.16
CA ARG A 29 15.39 -9.24 -2.68
C ARG A 29 15.44 -9.05 -1.17
N PHE A 30 16.28 -9.85 -0.51
CA PHE A 30 16.40 -9.90 0.94
C PHE A 30 17.84 -10.23 1.34
N ASN A 31 18.26 -9.76 2.52
CA ASN A 31 19.57 -10.09 3.08
C ASN A 31 19.68 -11.57 3.51
N SER A 32 18.59 -12.17 4.01
CA SER A 32 18.60 -13.51 4.61
C SER A 32 17.63 -14.49 3.97
N GLU A 33 16.69 -14.04 3.12
CA GLU A 33 15.67 -14.88 2.51
C GLU A 33 15.90 -15.13 1.02
N PRO A 34 15.34 -16.21 0.45
CA PRO A 34 15.37 -16.45 -0.99
C PRO A 34 14.71 -15.31 -1.78
N GLU A 35 15.27 -14.97 -2.94
CA GLU A 35 14.65 -14.00 -3.85
C GLU A 35 13.27 -14.46 -4.35
N ARG A 36 12.33 -13.53 -4.47
CA ARG A 36 10.97 -13.79 -4.98
C ARG A 36 10.92 -13.62 -6.49
N ASN A 37 11.52 -14.57 -7.20
CA ASN A 37 11.52 -14.62 -8.66
C ASN A 37 10.09 -14.57 -9.22
N GLY A 38 9.80 -13.60 -10.07
CA GLY A 38 8.49 -13.40 -10.69
C GLY A 38 7.66 -12.26 -10.09
N SER A 39 8.04 -11.71 -8.93
CA SER A 39 7.28 -10.61 -8.28
C SER A 39 7.10 -9.38 -9.18
N ALA A 40 8.07 -9.12 -10.08
CA ALA A 40 7.95 -8.04 -11.06
C ALA A 40 6.75 -8.20 -12.03
N ALA A 41 6.28 -9.43 -12.29
CA ALA A 41 5.07 -9.65 -13.08
C ALA A 41 3.81 -9.25 -12.30
N ASP A 42 3.77 -9.56 -11.00
CA ASP A 42 2.68 -9.19 -10.10
C ASP A 42 2.59 -7.67 -9.94
N VAL A 43 3.73 -6.99 -9.73
CA VAL A 43 3.80 -5.51 -9.67
C VAL A 43 3.22 -4.90 -10.93
N ARG A 44 3.64 -5.34 -12.12
CA ARG A 44 3.09 -4.82 -13.39
C ARG A 44 1.60 -5.08 -13.56
N ALA A 45 1.09 -6.19 -13.03
CA ALA A 45 -0.34 -6.51 -13.08
C ALA A 45 -1.15 -5.63 -12.12
N LEU A 46 -0.65 -5.42 -10.90
CA LEU A 46 -1.25 -4.54 -9.90
C LEU A 46 -1.24 -3.09 -10.37
N GLU A 47 -0.11 -2.59 -10.85
CA GLU A 47 0.02 -1.23 -11.38
C GLU A 47 -1.02 -0.98 -12.48
N ARG A 48 -1.08 -1.85 -13.51
CA ARG A 48 -2.10 -1.72 -14.56
C ARG A 48 -3.53 -1.75 -14.02
N SER A 49 -3.81 -2.64 -13.06
CA SER A 49 -5.17 -2.81 -12.54
C SER A 49 -5.58 -1.60 -11.70
N LEU A 50 -4.73 -1.16 -10.79
CA LEU A 50 -4.98 -0.01 -9.92
C LEU A 50 -5.06 1.29 -10.72
N SER A 51 -4.18 1.50 -11.70
CA SER A 51 -4.30 2.63 -12.62
C SER A 51 -5.61 2.60 -13.41
N SER A 52 -6.08 1.42 -13.85
CA SER A 52 -7.37 1.30 -14.54
C SER A 52 -8.58 1.62 -13.66
N LEU A 53 -8.43 1.46 -12.34
CA LEU A 53 -9.43 1.87 -11.34
C LEU A 53 -9.35 3.36 -10.98
N GLY A 54 -8.37 4.07 -11.53
CA GLY A 54 -8.17 5.51 -11.38
C GLY A 54 -7.18 5.91 -10.29
N PHE A 55 -6.47 4.97 -9.67
CA PHE A 55 -5.44 5.29 -8.67
C PHE A 55 -4.18 5.87 -9.31
N GLU A 56 -3.55 6.79 -8.58
CA GLU A 56 -2.16 7.17 -8.79
C GLU A 56 -1.27 6.13 -8.11
N VAL A 57 -0.58 5.32 -8.91
CA VAL A 57 0.20 4.19 -8.41
C VAL A 57 1.64 4.62 -8.14
N ASP A 58 2.13 4.33 -6.94
CA ASP A 58 3.53 4.52 -6.54
C ASP A 58 4.14 3.18 -6.10
N VAL A 59 5.32 2.86 -6.62
CA VAL A 59 5.93 1.52 -6.46
C VAL A 59 7.30 1.66 -5.81
N HIS A 60 7.45 1.02 -4.65
CA HIS A 60 8.67 1.02 -3.85
C HIS A 60 9.30 -0.36 -3.82
N PRO A 61 10.44 -0.57 -4.52
CA PRO A 61 11.12 -1.85 -4.54
C PRO A 61 12.10 -1.99 -3.36
N ASN A 62 12.08 -3.15 -2.70
CA ASN A 62 13.13 -3.61 -1.78
C ASN A 62 13.44 -2.65 -0.63
N LEU A 63 12.40 -2.14 0.03
CA LEU A 63 12.53 -1.26 1.18
C LEU A 63 13.10 -2.00 2.41
N THR A 64 14.02 -1.35 3.10
CA THR A 64 14.41 -1.69 4.48
C THR A 64 13.28 -1.40 5.46
N ARG A 65 13.36 -1.94 6.67
CA ARG A 65 12.35 -1.68 7.71
C ARG A 65 12.25 -0.19 8.06
N SER A 66 13.36 0.53 8.08
CA SER A 66 13.36 1.98 8.30
C SER A 66 12.69 2.73 7.16
N GLU A 67 12.97 2.36 5.91
CA GLU A 67 12.34 3.03 4.77
C GLU A 67 10.84 2.74 4.68
N ILE A 68 10.38 1.55 5.07
CA ILE A 68 8.94 1.25 5.22
C ILE A 68 8.31 2.21 6.24
N ALA A 69 8.93 2.39 7.42
CA ALA A 69 8.43 3.30 8.43
C ALA A 69 8.40 4.76 7.93
N ASP A 70 9.48 5.21 7.30
CA ASP A 70 9.58 6.56 6.73
C ASP A 70 8.50 6.81 5.65
N GLU A 71 8.21 5.81 4.81
CA GLU A 71 7.20 5.93 3.77
C GLU A 71 5.78 5.93 4.33
N LEU A 72 5.51 5.09 5.34
CA LEU A 72 4.24 5.13 6.07
C LEU A 72 4.03 6.49 6.75
N ASP A 73 5.07 7.03 7.38
CA ASP A 73 5.02 8.35 8.01
C ASP A 73 4.75 9.46 6.98
N LYS A 74 5.34 9.39 5.78
CA LYS A 74 5.01 10.33 4.70
C LYS A 74 3.55 10.24 4.29
N LEU A 75 3.01 9.02 4.16
CA LEU A 75 1.62 8.80 3.76
C LEU A 75 0.63 9.29 4.81
N VAL A 76 0.91 9.07 6.10
CA VAL A 76 0.10 9.58 7.21
C VAL A 76 0.05 11.10 7.24
N ASN A 77 1.17 11.75 6.87
CA ASN A 77 1.27 13.21 6.83
C ASN A 77 0.96 13.82 5.46
N ALA A 78 0.55 13.01 4.48
CA ALA A 78 0.18 13.50 3.16
C ALA A 78 -1.21 14.15 3.18
N ASP A 79 -1.37 15.23 2.43
CA ASP A 79 -2.69 15.82 2.18
C ASP A 79 -3.45 14.95 1.17
N LEU A 80 -4.35 14.11 1.69
CA LEU A 80 -5.19 13.19 0.94
C LEU A 80 -6.68 13.56 1.05
N ASP A 81 -7.01 14.79 1.45
CA ASP A 81 -8.39 15.26 1.60
C ASP A 81 -9.17 15.26 0.27
N ASP A 82 -8.47 15.33 -0.85
CA ASP A 82 -9.03 15.23 -2.20
C ASP A 82 -9.12 13.78 -2.72
N CYS A 83 -8.77 12.79 -1.91
CA CYS A 83 -8.78 11.37 -2.27
C CYS A 83 -9.99 10.64 -1.66
N GLU A 84 -10.71 9.88 -2.47
CA GLU A 84 -11.84 9.08 -2.01
C GLU A 84 -11.40 7.87 -1.16
N CYS A 85 -10.25 7.27 -1.49
CA CYS A 85 -9.67 6.21 -0.69
C CYS A 85 -8.14 6.12 -0.84
N PHE A 86 -7.54 5.20 -0.09
CA PHE A 86 -6.12 4.86 -0.14
C PHE A 86 -5.97 3.34 -0.27
N CYS A 87 -4.95 2.89 -1.00
CA CYS A 87 -4.61 1.47 -1.13
C CYS A 87 -3.13 1.24 -0.82
N LEU A 88 -2.84 0.25 0.04
CA LEU A 88 -1.49 -0.25 0.28
C LEU A 88 -1.42 -1.72 -0.10
N ALA A 89 -0.59 -2.05 -1.08
CA ALA A 89 -0.28 -3.42 -1.46
C ALA A 89 1.14 -3.77 -1.01
N VAL A 90 1.29 -4.89 -0.31
CA VAL A 90 2.60 -5.37 0.17
C VAL A 90 2.88 -6.76 -0.39
N LEU A 91 3.93 -6.88 -1.20
CA LEU A 91 4.40 -8.12 -1.81
C LEU A 91 5.74 -8.49 -1.18
N THR A 92 5.72 -9.47 -0.28
CA THR A 92 6.91 -9.90 0.46
C THR A 92 6.77 -11.36 0.95
N HIS A 93 7.81 -11.91 1.56
CA HIS A 93 7.71 -13.12 2.36
C HIS A 93 6.98 -12.83 3.67
N GLY A 94 6.26 -13.83 4.18
CA GLY A 94 5.60 -13.77 5.48
C GLY A 94 5.95 -14.99 6.32
N GLU A 95 6.02 -14.79 7.64
CA GLU A 95 6.25 -15.84 8.61
C GLU A 95 5.17 -15.82 9.70
N ALA A 96 4.81 -17.00 10.20
CA ALA A 96 3.85 -17.11 11.28
C ALA A 96 4.53 -16.90 12.66
N PRO A 97 3.91 -16.13 13.58
CA PRO A 97 2.67 -15.38 13.41
C PRO A 97 2.92 -13.92 12.97
N GLU A 98 2.21 -13.49 11.92
CA GLU A 98 1.99 -12.08 11.58
C GLU A 98 3.24 -11.24 11.23
N LEU A 99 4.33 -11.89 10.84
CA LEU A 99 5.56 -11.22 10.43
C LEU A 99 5.64 -11.10 8.91
N LEU A 100 6.13 -9.95 8.45
CA LEU A 100 6.43 -9.65 7.07
C LEU A 100 7.91 -9.30 6.94
N HIS A 101 8.51 -9.62 5.79
CA HIS A 101 9.91 -9.32 5.55
C HIS A 101 10.09 -7.94 4.88
N ALA A 102 10.97 -7.14 5.45
CA ALA A 102 11.65 -6.04 4.78
C ALA A 102 12.93 -6.56 4.11
N TYR A 103 13.64 -5.72 3.36
CA TYR A 103 14.92 -6.08 2.76
C TYR A 103 15.94 -6.59 3.81
N ASP A 104 15.97 -5.97 4.99
CA ASP A 104 17.00 -6.13 6.01
C ASP A 104 16.52 -6.77 7.33
N GLY A 105 15.25 -7.15 7.43
CA GLY A 105 14.69 -7.73 8.65
C GLY A 105 13.20 -8.05 8.54
N VAL A 106 12.54 -8.18 9.69
CA VAL A 106 11.10 -8.46 9.77
C VAL A 106 10.37 -7.38 10.57
N TYR A 107 9.08 -7.23 10.31
CA TYR A 107 8.18 -6.33 11.02
C TYR A 107 6.80 -6.97 11.16
N ARG A 108 5.99 -6.50 12.12
CA ARG A 108 4.62 -6.98 12.30
C ARG A 108 3.73 -6.35 11.24
N GLN A 109 2.82 -7.13 10.65
CA GLN A 109 1.83 -6.60 9.71
C GLN A 109 1.05 -5.40 10.29
N SER A 110 0.80 -5.38 11.60
CA SER A 110 0.07 -4.29 12.28
C SER A 110 0.75 -2.94 12.18
N GLU A 111 2.07 -2.91 12.00
CA GLU A 111 2.84 -1.68 11.79
C GLU A 111 2.42 -0.96 10.49
N LEU A 112 1.80 -1.67 9.52
CA LEU A 112 1.33 -1.07 8.26
C LEU A 112 0.11 -0.17 8.43
N TRP A 113 -0.84 -0.51 9.33
CA TRP A 113 -2.12 0.19 9.41
C TRP A 113 -2.31 0.99 10.70
N THR A 114 -1.60 0.63 11.78
CA THR A 114 -1.71 1.34 13.06
C THR A 114 -1.47 2.85 12.94
N PRO A 115 -0.54 3.33 12.09
CA PRO A 115 -0.36 4.77 11.87
C PRO A 115 -1.60 5.49 11.30
N PHE A 116 -2.53 4.79 10.65
CA PHE A 116 -3.73 5.35 10.01
C PHE A 116 -4.99 5.28 10.88
N THR A 117 -4.91 4.75 12.11
CA THR A 117 -6.08 4.55 13.00
C THR A 117 -6.20 5.58 14.13
N GLY A 118 -5.49 6.71 14.01
CA GLY A 118 -5.43 7.79 15.01
C GLY A 118 -6.64 8.70 15.04
#